data_AF-M5FFR5-F1
#
_entry.id   AF-M5FFR5-F1
#
_cell.length_a   1.000
_cell.length_b   1.000
_cell.length_c   1.000
_cell.angle_alpha   90.00
_cell.angle_beta   90.00
_cell.angle_gamma   90.00
#
_symmetry.space_group_name_H-M   'P 1'
#
loop_
_entity.id
_entity.type
_entity.pdbx_description
1 polymer ?
#
loop_
_entity_poly.entity_id
_entity_poly.type
_entity_poly.pdbx_seq_one_letter_code
_entity_poly.pdbx_strand_id
1 'polypeptide(L)' 'MSGLFEGGSNNNSLSDTLDPCDGVLQPPPTGDQGMAAPPPDEGRTPVIKPGEVPVQSPKQ' A
#
# COMPACT_ATOMS: atom_id res chain seq x y z
N MET A 1 46.08 24.09 20.67
CA MET A 1 46.05 22.62 20.55
C MET A 1 44.66 22.24 20.06
N SER A 2 44.43 22.41 18.77
CA SER A 2 43.15 22.11 18.12
C SER A 2 43.37 20.87 17.28
N GLY A 3 42.70 19.80 17.68
CA GLY A 3 42.93 18.43 17.21
C GLY A 3 42.69 18.27 15.72
N LEU A 4 43.49 17.39 15.14
CA LEU A 4 43.32 16.84 13.80
C LEU A 4 42.00 16.07 13.75
N PHE A 5 41.17 16.36 12.75
CA PHE A 5 40.33 15.36 12.10
C PHE A 5 40.45 15.55 10.60
N GLU A 6 41.29 14.70 9.99
CA GLU A 6 41.35 14.48 8.55
C GLU A 6 40.02 13.87 8.08
N GLY A 7 39.19 14.68 7.45
CA GLY A 7 38.02 14.23 6.69
C GLY A 7 38.41 14.10 5.22
N GLY A 8 38.60 12.86 4.76
CA GLY A 8 39.00 12.52 3.40
C GLY A 8 38.13 13.19 2.34
N SER A 9 38.80 13.79 1.36
CA SER A 9 38.23 14.49 0.21
C SER A 9 37.46 13.53 -0.70
N ASN A 10 36.17 13.35 -0.44
CA ASN A 10 35.23 12.82 -1.40
C ASN A 10 34.27 13.97 -1.74
N ASN A 11 34.44 14.56 -2.92
CA ASN A 11 33.78 15.80 -3.36
C ASN A 11 32.28 15.63 -3.68
N ASN A 12 31.55 14.83 -2.90
CA ASN A 12 30.10 14.79 -2.94
C ASN A 12 29.63 15.37 -1.61
N SER A 13 28.90 16.49 -1.65
CA SER A 13 28.33 17.06 -0.45
C SER A 13 27.45 16.00 0.22
N LEU A 14 27.38 16.01 1.55
CA LEU A 14 26.43 15.17 2.27
C LEU A 14 25.00 15.42 1.78
N SER A 15 24.70 16.64 1.31
CA SER A 15 23.48 17.00 0.61
C SER A 15 23.25 16.12 -0.64
N ASP A 16 24.23 16.02 -1.54
CA ASP A 16 24.13 15.25 -2.78
C ASP A 16 23.90 13.74 -2.54
N THR A 17 24.32 13.24 -1.38
CA THR A 17 24.11 11.82 -0.98
C THR A 17 22.70 11.57 -0.43
N LEU A 18 22.06 12.59 0.14
CA LEU A 18 20.74 12.49 0.78
C LEU A 18 19.60 12.95 -0.15
N ASP A 19 19.93 13.73 -1.19
CA ASP A 19 19.02 14.15 -2.27
C ASP A 19 18.20 13.01 -2.89
N PRO A 20 18.75 11.81 -3.18
CA PRO A 20 18.00 10.74 -3.83
C PRO A 20 16.81 10.21 -3.01
N CYS A 21 16.80 10.48 -1.71
CA CYS A 21 15.78 9.96 -0.81
C CYS A 21 14.61 10.93 -0.61
N ASP A 22 14.76 12.23 -0.89
CA ASP A 22 13.75 13.30 -0.70
C ASP A 22 12.82 13.11 0.53
N GLY A 23 13.36 12.54 1.61
CA GLY A 23 12.63 12.15 2.82
C GLY A 23 11.64 10.96 2.72
N VAL A 24 11.46 10.32 1.56
CA VAL A 24 10.50 9.24 1.36
C VAL A 24 11.19 7.89 1.28
N LEU A 25 11.09 7.10 2.35
CA LEU A 25 11.35 5.66 2.28
C LEU A 25 10.26 5.03 1.41
N GLN A 26 10.57 4.81 0.13
CA GLN A 26 9.66 4.06 -0.74
C GLN A 26 9.61 2.62 -0.25
N PRO A 27 8.44 2.12 0.23
CA PRO A 27 8.33 0.74 0.65
C PRO A 27 8.58 -0.18 -0.56
N PRO A 28 9.09 -1.40 -0.35
CA PRO A 28 9.09 -2.40 -1.41
C PRO A 28 7.65 -2.59 -1.89
N PRO A 29 7.42 -2.90 -3.19
CA PRO A 29 6.08 -3.20 -3.67
C PRO A 29 5.48 -4.31 -2.79
N THR A 30 4.44 -3.98 -2.04
CA THR A 30 3.76 -4.91 -1.15
C THR A 30 2.65 -5.63 -1.91
N GLY A 31 2.62 -6.95 -1.75
CA GLY A 31 1.62 -7.84 -2.37
C GLY A 31 2.01 -8.29 -3.79
N ASP A 32 1.40 -9.38 -4.23
CA ASP A 32 1.52 -9.80 -5.62
C ASP A 32 0.65 -8.87 -6.46
N GLN A 33 1.30 -7.98 -7.19
CA GLN A 33 0.69 -7.04 -8.12
C GLN A 33 0.04 -7.80 -9.29
N GLY A 34 -1.07 -8.49 -9.00
CA GLY A 34 -1.76 -9.40 -9.92
C GLY A 34 -2.56 -10.53 -9.26
N MET A 35 -2.47 -10.74 -7.93
CA MET A 35 -3.17 -11.86 -7.28
C MET A 35 -4.66 -11.63 -7.02
N ALA A 36 -5.16 -10.39 -7.05
CA ALA A 36 -6.57 -10.13 -6.85
C ALA A 36 -7.21 -9.75 -8.20
N ALA A 37 -7.77 -10.73 -8.89
CA ALA A 37 -8.78 -10.43 -9.89
C ALA A 37 -9.96 -9.77 -9.16
N PRO A 38 -10.43 -8.58 -9.58
CA PRO A 38 -11.67 -8.05 -9.03
C PRO A 38 -12.78 -9.07 -9.28
N PRO A 39 -13.73 -9.24 -8.34
CA PRO A 39 -14.92 -10.05 -8.60
C PRO A 39 -15.55 -9.61 -9.92
N PRO A 40 -16.06 -10.54 -10.74
CA PRO A 40 -16.88 -10.18 -11.88
C PRO A 40 -17.98 -9.21 -11.44
N ASP A 41 -18.39 -8.30 -12.32
CA ASP A 41 -19.54 -7.42 -12.09
C ASP A 41 -20.85 -8.21 -12.26
N GLU A 42 -20.94 -9.30 -11.52
CA GLU A 42 -22.00 -10.30 -11.54
C GLU A 42 -22.51 -10.44 -10.11
N GLY A 43 -23.53 -9.65 -9.81
CA GLY A 43 -24.11 -9.58 -8.48
C GLY A 43 -25.48 -8.93 -8.52
N ARG A 44 -26.45 -9.57 -9.19
CA ARG A 44 -27.86 -9.19 -9.03
C ARG A 44 -28.36 -9.74 -7.70
N THR A 45 -27.96 -9.12 -6.59
CA THR A 45 -28.67 -9.34 -5.34
C THR A 45 -30.12 -8.92 -5.56
N PRO A 46 -31.11 -9.78 -5.26
CA PRO A 46 -32.49 -9.41 -5.41
C PRO A 46 -32.80 -8.18 -4.54
N VAL A 47 -33.47 -7.18 -5.12
CA VAL A 47 -34.01 -6.07 -4.34
C VAL A 47 -35.19 -6.61 -3.52
N ILE A 48 -35.00 -6.77 -2.21
CA ILE A 48 -36.06 -7.14 -1.26
C ILE A 48 -36.84 -5.87 -0.92
N LYS A 49 -38.14 -5.84 -1.20
CA LYS A 49 -38.98 -4.67 -0.90
C LYS A 49 -39.16 -4.50 0.62
N PRO A 50 -39.43 -3.28 1.13
CA PRO A 50 -39.79 -3.10 2.53
C PRO A 50 -40.96 -4.01 2.92
N GLY A 51 -40.77 -4.83 3.97
CA GLY A 51 -41.76 -5.81 4.43
C GLY A 51 -41.73 -7.17 3.75
N GLU A 52 -40.87 -7.37 2.75
CA GLU A 52 -40.68 -8.66 2.08
C GLU A 52 -39.66 -9.52 2.85
N VAL A 53 -40.01 -10.78 3.06
CA VAL A 53 -39.12 -11.80 3.66
C VAL A 53 -39.00 -12.92 2.64
N PRO A 54 -37.77 -13.31 2.21
CA PRO A 54 -37.57 -14.45 1.33
C PRO A 54 -38.20 -15.72 1.91
N VAL A 55 -38.71 -16.60 1.05
CA VAL A 55 -39.31 -17.88 1.46
C VAL A 55 -38.37 -18.61 2.42
N GLN A 56 -38.84 -18.81 3.65
CA GLN A 56 -38.09 -19.55 4.67
C GLN A 56 -38.39 -21.04 4.51
N SER A 57 -37.38 -21.87 4.73
CA SER A 57 -37.60 -23.32 4.84
C SER A 57 -38.65 -23.63 5.93
N PRO A 58 -39.51 -24.64 5.74
CA PRO A 58 -40.46 -25.06 6.78
C PRO A 58 -39.72 -25.44 8.06
N LYS A 59 -40.35 -25.23 9.22
CA LYS A 59 -39.86 -25.80 10.48
C LYS A 59 -39.96 -27.32 10.39
N GLN A 60 -38.86 -28.01 10.68
CA GLN A 60 -38.79 -29.47 10.77
C GLN A 60 -39.36 -29.97 12.09
#